data_AF-A0A101X2F2-F1
#
_entry.id   AF-A0A101X2F2-F1
#
_cell.length_a   1.000
_cell.length_b   1.000
_cell.length_c   1.000
_cell.angle_alpha   90.00
_cell.angle_beta   90.00
_cell.angle_gamma   90.00
#
_symmetry.space_group_name_H-M   'P 1'
#
loop_
_entity.id
_entity.type
_entity.pdbx_description
1 polymer ?
#
loop_
_entity_poly.entity_id
_entity_poly.type
_entity_poly.pdbx_seq_one_letter_code
_entity_poly.pdbx_strand_id
1 'polypeptide(L)'
;RREWLEDRRPVREKGAFPRWDDVFVDADGNRRTFREIVQGLIDNFLGRDTPLRWGLNWNAPVPDDLHPLKNPGLEITGPWYPMSRAIHQINADVAAMMEDEEDASPAWFVPWGSGRAVAAVWEARRVVRRVLSGDVPDPYVEGGKEYRIRKPRGRWPTLIHRVPGIHILDFDVRVDGRPIPAIITSVVMYTVNNYDLLKRAGSGVYFYVPKTQTPAEALVVEKLLRLVEDRLGLRRGELKIAMLYEEAMAGRYLPVIFWIWRERLVKSNNGRWDYLGSLIEMWKDEAVYPDPQNITMTHPIMMAYQRYNALMCLMAGLGKNGELNAGPVGGMAAVMLYRQGDPYGRERYNARALRGIWLDKLRERLIGLIFVAEEPAKGVTLRDVLEGKVKGRLFDLFRQSWVATPEESYVKAGAEPLRASLQELQAMVNRPVKYVEVDGVKIPAVDSGLTEQERQLFQRLGLIDGEGNITPWVVRPDMLDTPEKLLGNPELWGGRDLWSALYEPPKGDITAEHIQHAFYMAANYGFQLLNG
;
A
#
# COMPACT_ATOMS: atom_id res chain seq x y z
N ARG A 1 -19.67 5.54 -8.34
CA ARG A 1 -18.74 6.60 -8.82
C ARG A 1 -19.43 7.68 -9.66
N ARG A 2 -20.02 7.37 -10.84
CA ARG A 2 -20.63 8.40 -11.72
C ARG A 2 -21.67 9.28 -11.02
N GLU A 3 -22.62 8.65 -10.32
CA GLU A 3 -23.63 9.36 -9.51
C GLU A 3 -23.01 10.34 -8.51
N TRP A 4 -21.86 9.98 -7.91
CA TRP A 4 -21.16 10.84 -6.96
C TRP A 4 -20.44 12.02 -7.63
N LEU A 5 -19.87 11.80 -8.82
CA LEU A 5 -19.23 12.86 -9.62
C LEU A 5 -20.25 13.84 -10.25
N GLU A 6 -21.48 13.39 -10.43
CA GLU A 6 -22.61 14.18 -10.94
C GLU A 6 -23.36 14.92 -9.82
N ASP A 7 -23.26 14.45 -8.56
CA ASP A 7 -23.82 15.13 -7.39
C ASP A 7 -23.18 16.53 -7.21
N ARG A 8 -24.01 17.57 -7.26
CA ARG A 8 -23.60 18.98 -7.18
C ARG A 8 -23.57 19.55 -5.76
N ARG A 9 -23.94 18.76 -4.75
CA ARG A 9 -23.82 19.21 -3.36
C ARG A 9 -22.36 19.46 -3.00
N PRO A 10 -22.07 20.40 -2.09
CA PRO A 10 -20.70 20.70 -1.67
C PRO A 10 -19.94 19.44 -1.27
N VAL A 11 -18.64 19.35 -1.57
CA VAL A 11 -17.79 18.20 -1.23
C VAL A 11 -17.83 17.92 0.27
N ARG A 12 -17.94 18.94 1.11
CA ARG A 12 -18.07 18.77 2.55
C ARG A 12 -19.36 18.04 2.98
N GLU A 13 -20.41 18.09 2.16
CA GLU A 13 -21.67 17.38 2.38
C GLU A 13 -21.66 16.00 1.70
N LYS A 14 -21.49 15.93 0.38
CA LYS A 14 -21.52 14.65 -0.36
C LYS A 14 -20.32 13.76 -0.05
N GLY A 15 -19.24 14.35 0.46
CA GLY A 15 -17.98 13.75 0.89
C GLY A 15 -17.89 13.43 2.38
N ALA A 16 -18.93 13.72 3.20
CA ALA A 16 -18.90 13.52 4.65
C ALA A 16 -18.77 12.05 5.07
N PHE A 17 -18.28 11.74 6.27
CA PHE A 17 -18.41 10.36 6.79
C PHE A 17 -19.87 9.90 6.79
N PRO A 18 -20.14 8.58 6.69
CA PRO A 18 -21.49 8.05 6.82
C PRO A 18 -22.15 8.53 8.11
N ARG A 19 -23.47 8.69 8.10
CA ARG A 19 -24.20 8.99 9.32
C ARG A 19 -24.11 7.78 10.24
N TRP A 20 -24.14 8.03 11.54
CA TRP A 20 -24.01 6.97 12.54
C TRP A 20 -25.05 5.86 12.39
N ASP A 21 -26.26 6.19 11.95
CA ASP A 21 -27.38 5.26 11.77
C ASP A 21 -27.44 4.64 10.37
N ASP A 22 -26.55 5.01 9.45
CA ASP A 22 -26.47 4.37 8.13
C ASP A 22 -26.10 2.89 8.31
N VAL A 23 -26.84 1.99 7.67
CA VAL A 23 -26.72 0.53 7.86
C VAL A 23 -25.93 -0.09 6.71
N PHE A 24 -24.97 -0.94 7.07
CA PHE A 24 -24.17 -1.74 6.14
C PHE A 24 -24.42 -3.23 6.35
N VAL A 25 -24.11 -4.01 5.31
CA VAL A 25 -24.35 -5.46 5.26
C VAL A 25 -23.07 -6.17 4.86
N ASP A 26 -22.69 -7.23 5.58
CA ASP A 26 -21.58 -8.10 5.18
C ASP A 26 -22.03 -9.27 4.29
N ALA A 27 -21.10 -10.15 3.97
CA ALA A 27 -21.38 -11.30 3.12
C ALA A 27 -22.21 -12.41 3.80
N ASP A 28 -22.38 -12.37 5.12
CA ASP A 28 -23.26 -13.26 5.89
C ASP A 28 -24.68 -12.70 6.03
N GLY A 29 -24.92 -11.46 5.57
CA GLY A 29 -26.20 -10.78 5.71
C GLY A 29 -26.37 -10.07 7.06
N ASN A 30 -25.33 -10.02 7.90
CA ASN A 30 -25.38 -9.27 9.15
C ASN A 30 -25.55 -7.79 8.84
N ARG A 31 -26.45 -7.13 9.58
CA ARG A 31 -26.71 -5.69 9.43
C ARG A 31 -26.16 -4.98 10.65
N ARG A 32 -25.34 -3.96 10.42
CA ARG A 32 -24.82 -3.09 11.49
C ARG A 32 -24.83 -1.64 11.05
N THR A 33 -25.10 -0.74 11.99
CA THR A 33 -24.96 0.70 11.74
C THR A 33 -23.48 1.09 11.63
N PHE A 34 -23.18 2.24 11.02
CA PHE A 34 -21.82 2.78 11.00
C PHE A 34 -21.24 2.90 12.41
N ARG A 35 -22.06 3.37 13.36
CA ARG A 35 -21.69 3.48 14.78
C ARG A 35 -21.30 2.14 15.38
N GLU A 36 -22.10 1.09 15.15
CA GLU A 36 -21.82 -0.24 15.70
C GLU A 36 -20.54 -0.84 15.12
N ILE A 37 -20.27 -0.62 13.83
CA ILE A 37 -19.05 -1.07 13.18
C ILE A 37 -17.84 -0.34 13.78
N VAL A 38 -17.89 0.98 13.91
CA VAL A 38 -16.78 1.76 14.49
C VAL A 38 -16.59 1.43 15.98
N GLN A 39 -17.68 1.26 16.74
CA GLN A 39 -17.61 0.85 18.13
C GLN A 39 -16.96 -0.54 18.28
N GLY A 40 -17.34 -1.51 17.43
CA GLY A 40 -16.74 -2.84 17.45
C GLY A 40 -15.24 -2.85 17.13
N LEU A 41 -14.77 -1.92 16.30
CA LEU A 41 -13.35 -1.70 16.01
C LEU A 41 -12.61 -1.14 17.22
N ILE A 42 -13.19 -0.14 17.88
CA ILE A 42 -12.66 0.47 19.11
C ILE A 42 -12.60 -0.58 20.23
N ASP A 43 -13.68 -1.36 20.40
CA ASP A 43 -13.74 -2.43 21.40
C ASP A 43 -12.63 -3.45 21.17
N ASN A 44 -12.31 -3.76 19.90
CA ASN A 44 -11.20 -4.66 19.60
C ASN A 44 -9.84 -4.06 19.99
N PHE A 45 -9.59 -2.81 19.63
CA PHE A 45 -8.36 -2.10 19.98
C PHE A 45 -8.16 -2.00 21.50
N LEU A 46 -9.24 -1.74 22.25
CA LEU A 46 -9.23 -1.61 23.70
C LEU A 46 -9.33 -2.95 24.44
N GLY A 47 -9.41 -4.08 23.72
CA GLY A 47 -9.55 -5.41 24.31
C GLY A 47 -10.87 -5.65 25.05
N ARG A 48 -11.91 -4.84 24.77
CA ARG A 48 -13.24 -4.99 25.38
C ARG A 48 -13.97 -6.14 24.71
N ASP A 49 -14.42 -7.12 25.49
CA ASP A 49 -15.19 -8.25 24.98
C ASP A 49 -16.68 -7.90 24.92
N THR A 50 -17.10 -7.38 23.77
CA THR A 50 -18.49 -6.97 23.50
C THR A 50 -19.05 -7.75 22.31
N PRO A 51 -20.39 -7.87 22.17
CA PRO A 51 -21.00 -8.46 20.98
C PRO A 51 -20.67 -7.71 19.67
N LEU A 52 -20.28 -6.44 19.77
CA LEU A 52 -19.90 -5.64 18.61
C LEU A 52 -18.46 -5.88 18.17
N ARG A 53 -17.58 -6.32 19.08
CA ARG A 53 -16.15 -6.52 18.83
C ARG A 53 -15.91 -7.31 17.54
N TRP A 54 -15.08 -6.77 16.66
CA TRP A 54 -14.62 -7.46 15.46
C TRP A 54 -13.15 -7.14 15.18
N GLY A 55 -12.46 -8.07 14.55
CA GLY A 55 -11.07 -7.91 14.14
C GLY A 55 -10.75 -8.76 12.91
N LEU A 56 -9.56 -8.55 12.36
CA LEU A 56 -9.11 -9.20 11.14
C LEU A 56 -8.57 -10.61 11.42
N ASN A 57 -8.83 -11.53 10.49
CA ASN A 57 -8.28 -12.89 10.42
C ASN A 57 -8.54 -13.78 11.65
N TRP A 58 -9.70 -13.64 12.30
CA TRP A 58 -10.08 -14.53 13.41
C TRP A 58 -10.44 -15.96 12.97
N ASN A 59 -10.92 -16.12 11.74
CA ASN A 59 -11.41 -17.40 11.22
C ASN A 59 -10.31 -18.23 10.54
N ALA A 60 -9.34 -17.56 9.91
CA ALA A 60 -8.24 -18.21 9.19
C ALA A 60 -6.93 -17.48 9.47
N PRO A 61 -5.85 -18.19 9.85
CA PRO A 61 -4.58 -17.57 10.21
C PRO A 61 -3.98 -16.80 9.03
N VAL A 62 -3.14 -15.83 9.34
CA VAL A 62 -2.33 -15.15 8.32
C VAL A 62 -1.12 -16.03 8.02
N PRO A 63 -0.92 -16.46 6.77
CA PRO A 63 0.25 -17.24 6.39
C PRO A 63 1.54 -16.49 6.71
N ASP A 64 2.55 -17.22 7.21
CA ASP A 64 3.81 -16.62 7.64
C ASP A 64 4.53 -15.91 6.48
N ASP A 65 4.44 -16.42 5.24
CA ASP A 65 5.03 -15.81 4.04
C ASP A 65 4.34 -14.49 3.62
N LEU A 66 3.05 -14.33 3.93
CA LEU A 66 2.29 -13.12 3.64
C LEU A 66 2.38 -12.08 4.77
N HIS A 67 2.75 -12.50 5.99
CA HIS A 67 2.60 -11.68 7.19
C HIS A 67 3.41 -10.37 7.11
N PRO A 68 2.76 -9.19 7.15
CA PRO A 68 3.42 -7.92 6.85
C PRO A 68 4.51 -7.54 7.85
N LEU A 69 4.40 -8.00 9.10
CA LEU A 69 5.36 -7.68 10.17
C LEU A 69 6.50 -8.71 10.32
N LYS A 70 6.27 -9.97 9.92
CA LYS A 70 7.27 -11.05 10.03
C LYS A 70 8.22 -11.07 8.85
N ASN A 71 7.78 -10.57 7.68
CA ASN A 71 8.58 -10.50 6.46
C ASN A 71 8.88 -9.06 6.05
N PRO A 72 9.73 -8.34 6.79
CA PRO A 72 10.06 -6.97 6.46
C PRO A 72 10.80 -6.83 5.13
N GLY A 73 10.58 -5.73 4.44
CA GLY A 73 11.30 -5.38 3.22
C GLY A 73 10.39 -4.80 2.15
N LEU A 74 10.83 -4.85 0.91
CA LEU A 74 10.09 -4.25 -0.19
C LEU A 74 9.13 -5.25 -0.84
N GLU A 75 8.06 -4.75 -1.45
CA GLU A 75 7.20 -5.47 -2.38
C GLU A 75 7.47 -4.92 -3.79
N ILE A 76 7.96 -5.76 -4.70
CA ILE A 76 8.17 -5.35 -6.11
C ILE A 76 6.88 -5.54 -6.90
N THR A 77 6.60 -4.61 -7.81
CA THR A 77 5.45 -4.70 -8.73
C THR A 77 5.90 -4.74 -10.19
N GLY A 78 5.15 -5.47 -11.01
CA GLY A 78 5.23 -5.35 -12.46
C GLY A 78 4.54 -6.49 -13.20
N PRO A 79 4.39 -6.37 -14.53
CA PRO A 79 3.82 -7.44 -15.34
C PRO A 79 4.69 -8.69 -15.30
N TRP A 80 4.09 -9.86 -15.50
CA TRP A 80 4.81 -11.13 -15.69
C TRP A 80 4.92 -11.55 -17.16
N TYR A 81 4.55 -10.67 -18.07
CA TYR A 81 4.78 -10.85 -19.50
C TYR A 81 5.64 -9.69 -20.06
N PRO A 82 6.72 -10.00 -20.79
CA PRO A 82 7.29 -11.33 -21.06
C PRO A 82 7.93 -12.00 -19.82
N MET A 83 8.29 -13.29 -19.93
CA MET A 83 8.77 -14.11 -18.80
C MET A 83 10.04 -13.56 -18.10
N SER A 84 10.86 -12.77 -18.81
CA SER A 84 12.01 -12.08 -18.21
C SER A 84 11.59 -11.20 -17.03
N ARG A 85 10.40 -10.59 -17.09
CA ARG A 85 9.85 -9.74 -16.03
C ARG A 85 9.57 -10.55 -14.76
N ALA A 86 8.97 -11.74 -14.90
CA ALA A 86 8.78 -12.66 -13.78
C ALA A 86 10.13 -13.10 -13.18
N ILE A 87 11.11 -13.46 -14.02
CA ILE A 87 12.45 -13.87 -13.55
C ILE A 87 13.15 -12.74 -12.77
N HIS A 88 13.02 -11.49 -13.21
CA HIS A 88 13.57 -10.34 -12.51
C HIS A 88 12.95 -10.15 -11.13
N GLN A 89 11.62 -10.21 -11.02
CA GLN A 89 10.92 -10.08 -9.75
C GLN A 89 11.24 -11.23 -8.80
N ILE A 90 11.27 -12.47 -9.31
CA ILE A 90 11.68 -13.65 -8.53
C ILE A 90 13.09 -13.46 -7.96
N ASN A 91 14.02 -12.92 -8.76
CA ASN A 91 15.41 -12.75 -8.36
C ASN A 91 15.65 -11.60 -7.38
N ALA A 92 14.79 -10.59 -7.32
CA ALA A 92 14.96 -9.41 -6.47
C ALA A 92 14.98 -9.76 -4.97
N ASP A 93 15.75 -9.02 -4.16
CA ASP A 93 15.81 -9.17 -2.70
C ASP A 93 14.63 -8.44 -2.03
N VAL A 94 13.43 -8.98 -2.24
CA VAL A 94 12.16 -8.38 -1.81
C VAL A 94 11.34 -9.39 -1.00
N ALA A 95 10.47 -8.89 -0.13
CA ALA A 95 9.58 -9.71 0.69
C ALA A 95 8.42 -10.29 -0.13
N ALA A 96 7.90 -9.52 -1.08
CA ALA A 96 6.85 -9.96 -1.98
C ALA A 96 7.12 -9.51 -3.42
N MET A 97 6.55 -10.25 -4.36
CA MET A 97 6.46 -9.90 -5.77
C MET A 97 4.99 -9.87 -6.17
N MET A 98 4.60 -8.79 -6.83
CA MET A 98 3.24 -8.54 -7.26
C MET A 98 3.15 -8.75 -8.76
N GLU A 99 2.57 -9.89 -9.15
CA GLU A 99 2.12 -10.07 -10.53
C GLU A 99 0.92 -9.17 -10.75
N ASP A 100 0.92 -8.44 -11.87
CA ASP A 100 0.05 -7.30 -12.02
C ASP A 100 -0.76 -7.32 -13.32
N GLU A 101 -2.06 -7.56 -13.18
CA GLU A 101 -3.06 -7.44 -14.22
C GLU A 101 -3.75 -6.05 -14.22
N GLU A 102 -3.18 -5.04 -13.56
CA GLU A 102 -3.72 -3.68 -13.48
C GLU A 102 -2.73 -2.62 -14.01
N ASP A 103 -2.34 -1.60 -13.23
CA ASP A 103 -1.73 -0.38 -13.79
C ASP A 103 -0.28 -0.52 -14.28
N ALA A 104 0.47 -1.57 -13.94
CA ALA A 104 1.85 -1.70 -14.44
C ALA A 104 1.91 -2.18 -15.90
N SER A 105 0.79 -2.55 -16.52
CA SER A 105 0.73 -2.85 -17.96
C SER A 105 -0.69 -2.77 -18.53
N PRO A 106 -0.87 -2.55 -19.84
CA PRO A 106 -2.19 -2.64 -20.49
C PRO A 106 -2.65 -4.10 -20.62
N ALA A 107 -2.89 -4.79 -19.50
CA ALA A 107 -3.07 -6.24 -19.46
C ALA A 107 -4.32 -6.72 -20.23
N TRP A 108 -5.39 -5.91 -20.24
CA TRP A 108 -6.75 -6.30 -20.67
C TRP A 108 -7.19 -5.77 -22.04
N PHE A 109 -6.32 -5.11 -22.80
CA PHE A 109 -6.65 -4.70 -24.16
C PHE A 109 -5.51 -5.01 -25.13
N VAL A 110 -5.86 -5.08 -26.40
CA VAL A 110 -4.90 -5.21 -27.50
C VAL A 110 -4.55 -3.81 -28.00
N PRO A 111 -3.32 -3.31 -27.79
CA PRO A 111 -2.94 -2.02 -28.32
C PRO A 111 -2.99 -2.02 -29.86
N TRP A 112 -3.52 -0.95 -30.44
CA TRP A 112 -3.58 -0.79 -31.89
C TRP A 112 -2.18 -0.85 -32.50
N GLY A 113 -2.03 -1.59 -33.61
CA GLY A 113 -0.74 -1.77 -34.29
C GLY A 113 0.24 -2.73 -33.59
N SER A 114 -0.11 -3.32 -32.44
CA SER A 114 0.78 -4.25 -31.73
C SER A 114 0.99 -5.61 -32.43
N GLY A 115 0.15 -5.95 -33.42
CA GLY A 115 0.15 -7.26 -34.07
C GLY A 115 -0.33 -8.41 -33.17
N ARG A 116 -0.77 -8.14 -31.94
CA ARG A 116 -1.30 -9.15 -31.02
C ARG A 116 -2.74 -9.52 -31.39
N ALA A 117 -3.06 -10.81 -31.28
CA ALA A 117 -4.41 -11.32 -31.48
C ALA A 117 -5.27 -11.31 -30.20
N VAL A 118 -4.63 -11.35 -29.03
CA VAL A 118 -5.27 -11.39 -27.71
C VAL A 118 -4.55 -10.47 -26.72
N ALA A 119 -5.23 -10.09 -25.64
CA ALA A 119 -4.67 -9.24 -24.60
C ALA A 119 -3.48 -9.93 -23.87
N ALA A 120 -2.52 -9.13 -23.40
CA ALA A 120 -1.26 -9.64 -22.83
C ALA A 120 -1.46 -10.46 -21.54
N VAL A 121 -2.58 -10.26 -20.83
CA VAL A 121 -2.94 -11.00 -19.61
C VAL A 121 -2.96 -12.52 -19.83
N TRP A 122 -3.37 -13.00 -21.02
CA TRP A 122 -3.43 -14.43 -21.31
C TRP A 122 -2.05 -15.07 -21.35
N GLU A 123 -1.06 -14.38 -21.92
CA GLU A 123 0.32 -14.83 -21.92
C GLU A 123 0.96 -14.71 -20.53
N ALA A 124 0.64 -13.66 -19.77
CA ALA A 124 1.09 -13.53 -18.38
C ALA A 124 0.64 -14.71 -17.52
N ARG A 125 -0.64 -15.13 -17.62
CA ARG A 125 -1.16 -16.31 -16.91
C ARG A 125 -0.46 -17.61 -17.29
N ARG A 126 -0.12 -17.78 -18.57
CA ARG A 126 0.68 -18.93 -19.03
C ARG A 126 2.07 -18.89 -18.40
N VAL A 127 2.71 -17.73 -18.35
CA VAL A 127 4.00 -17.55 -17.68
C VAL A 127 3.89 -17.91 -16.19
N VAL A 128 2.89 -17.38 -15.46
CA VAL A 128 2.65 -17.70 -14.04
C VAL A 128 2.58 -19.21 -13.84
N ARG A 129 1.74 -19.91 -14.62
CA ARG A 129 1.58 -21.37 -14.49
C ARG A 129 2.88 -22.11 -14.74
N ARG A 130 3.61 -21.77 -15.80
CA ARG A 130 4.89 -22.40 -16.17
C ARG A 130 5.97 -22.18 -15.11
N VAL A 131 6.07 -20.95 -14.62
CA VAL A 131 7.00 -20.57 -13.55
C VAL A 131 6.69 -21.33 -12.26
N LEU A 132 5.42 -21.40 -11.85
CA LEU A 132 5.01 -22.10 -10.63
C LEU A 132 5.14 -23.62 -10.74
N SER A 133 5.01 -24.20 -11.94
CA SER A 133 5.22 -25.63 -12.20
C SER A 133 6.68 -26.01 -12.44
N GLY A 134 7.60 -25.03 -12.51
CA GLY A 134 9.02 -25.27 -12.84
C GLY A 134 9.30 -25.54 -14.32
N ASP A 135 8.33 -25.30 -15.21
CA ASP A 135 8.50 -25.39 -16.67
C ASP A 135 9.06 -24.07 -17.23
N VAL A 136 10.27 -23.72 -16.78
CA VAL A 136 10.98 -22.51 -17.20
C VAL A 136 12.20 -22.92 -18.01
N PRO A 137 12.37 -22.44 -19.26
CA PRO A 137 13.62 -22.64 -19.99
C PRO A 137 14.81 -22.08 -19.21
N ASP A 138 15.94 -22.80 -19.19
CA ASP A 138 17.16 -22.38 -18.50
C ASP A 138 18.39 -22.51 -19.43
N PRO A 139 18.81 -21.43 -20.12
CA PRO A 139 18.32 -20.06 -19.98
C PRO A 139 17.00 -19.82 -20.72
N TYR A 140 16.21 -18.87 -20.21
CA TYR A 140 15.19 -18.20 -21.02
C TYR A 140 15.87 -17.12 -21.85
N VAL A 141 15.69 -17.16 -23.18
CA VAL A 141 16.30 -16.20 -24.10
C VAL A 141 15.24 -15.26 -24.65
N GLU A 142 15.46 -13.96 -24.48
CA GLU A 142 14.61 -12.90 -25.01
C GLU A 142 15.46 -11.74 -25.53
N GLY A 143 15.21 -11.30 -26.76
CA GLY A 143 15.89 -10.14 -27.34
C GLY A 143 17.43 -10.27 -27.35
N GLY A 144 17.95 -11.50 -27.50
CA GLY A 144 19.38 -11.79 -27.45
C GLY A 144 19.99 -11.80 -26.04
N LYS A 145 19.18 -11.68 -24.98
CA LYS A 145 19.64 -11.73 -23.58
C LYS A 145 19.18 -13.04 -22.92
N GLU A 146 20.06 -13.59 -22.08
CA GLU A 146 19.77 -14.76 -21.25
C GLU A 146 19.28 -14.37 -19.85
N TYR A 147 18.22 -15.05 -19.40
CA TYR A 147 17.62 -14.88 -18.08
C TYR A 147 17.54 -16.23 -17.38
N ARG A 148 17.92 -16.26 -16.10
CA ARG A 148 17.91 -17.45 -15.25
C ARG A 148 17.34 -17.13 -13.88
N ILE A 149 16.56 -18.05 -13.31
CA ILE A 149 16.15 -17.97 -11.92
C ILE A 149 17.35 -18.37 -11.05
N ARG A 150 17.79 -17.49 -10.16
CA ARG A 150 19.05 -17.61 -9.41
C ARG A 150 18.87 -18.09 -7.98
N LYS A 151 17.62 -18.28 -7.53
CA LYS A 151 17.30 -18.71 -6.17
C LYS A 151 16.33 -19.91 -6.18
N PRO A 152 16.50 -20.87 -5.25
CA PRO A 152 15.60 -22.02 -5.15
C PRO A 152 14.19 -21.59 -4.73
N ARG A 153 13.17 -22.39 -5.08
CA ARG A 153 11.75 -22.07 -4.87
C ARG A 153 11.40 -21.64 -3.45
N GLY A 154 11.99 -22.27 -2.44
CA GLY A 154 11.76 -21.94 -1.02
C GLY A 154 12.34 -20.61 -0.55
N ARG A 155 13.08 -19.89 -1.40
CA ARG A 155 13.60 -18.53 -1.13
C ARG A 155 12.96 -17.45 -2.00
N TRP A 156 11.92 -17.80 -2.77
CA TRP A 156 11.23 -16.84 -3.61
C TRP A 156 10.47 -15.84 -2.74
N PRO A 157 10.37 -14.56 -3.16
CA PRO A 157 9.45 -13.62 -2.56
C PRO A 157 8.02 -14.16 -2.62
N THR A 158 7.18 -13.75 -1.67
CA THR A 158 5.77 -14.12 -1.66
C THR A 158 5.07 -13.59 -2.90
N LEU A 159 4.37 -14.46 -3.64
CA LEU A 159 3.60 -14.06 -4.81
C LEU A 159 2.25 -13.50 -4.37
N ILE A 160 1.95 -12.26 -4.76
CA ILE A 160 0.63 -11.64 -4.56
C ILE A 160 0.11 -11.24 -5.94
N HIS A 161 -1.13 -11.60 -6.27
CA HIS A 161 -1.75 -11.33 -7.57
C HIS A 161 -2.56 -10.05 -7.52
N ARG A 162 -2.16 -8.99 -8.22
CA ARG A 162 -2.98 -7.77 -8.32
C ARG A 162 -4.04 -7.96 -9.39
N VAL A 163 -5.29 -8.04 -8.93
CA VAL A 163 -6.46 -8.15 -9.80
C VAL A 163 -6.75 -6.79 -10.45
N PRO A 164 -7.41 -6.74 -11.61
CA PRO A 164 -7.89 -5.48 -12.16
C PRO A 164 -8.97 -4.85 -11.25
N GLY A 165 -9.08 -3.52 -11.31
CA GLY A 165 -10.20 -2.82 -10.70
C GLY A 165 -11.55 -3.27 -11.28
N ILE A 166 -12.62 -3.19 -10.47
CA ILE A 166 -13.97 -3.65 -10.83
C ILE A 166 -14.55 -3.00 -12.10
N HIS A 167 -14.01 -1.84 -12.50
CA HIS A 167 -14.43 -1.09 -13.68
C HIS A 167 -13.83 -1.62 -15.00
N ILE A 168 -12.82 -2.48 -14.94
CA ILE A 168 -12.18 -3.08 -16.12
C ILE A 168 -13.01 -4.28 -16.59
N LEU A 169 -13.23 -4.35 -17.91
CA LEU A 169 -13.95 -5.43 -18.56
C LEU A 169 -13.00 -6.38 -19.26
N ASP A 170 -13.33 -7.67 -19.23
CA ASP A 170 -12.73 -8.70 -20.06
C ASP A 170 -13.57 -8.85 -21.33
N PHE A 171 -13.02 -8.42 -22.46
CA PHE A 171 -13.71 -8.47 -23.76
C PHE A 171 -13.61 -9.83 -24.45
N ASP A 172 -12.69 -10.69 -23.98
CA ASP A 172 -12.46 -12.03 -24.51
C ASP A 172 -13.44 -13.05 -23.89
N VAL A 173 -13.94 -12.77 -22.67
CA VAL A 173 -14.95 -13.59 -21.99
C VAL A 173 -16.30 -12.88 -21.93
N ARG A 174 -17.35 -13.53 -22.46
CA ARG A 174 -18.72 -12.97 -22.52
C ARG A 174 -19.76 -13.87 -21.88
N VAL A 175 -20.74 -13.25 -21.22
CA VAL A 175 -21.97 -13.90 -20.74
C VAL A 175 -23.15 -13.14 -21.34
N ASP A 176 -24.10 -13.86 -21.95
CA ASP A 176 -25.23 -13.29 -22.68
C ASP A 176 -24.83 -12.19 -23.69
N GLY A 177 -23.70 -12.42 -24.38
CA GLY A 177 -23.13 -11.52 -25.38
C GLY A 177 -22.40 -10.29 -24.81
N ARG A 178 -22.38 -10.08 -23.49
CA ARG A 178 -21.73 -8.92 -22.85
C ARG A 178 -20.38 -9.30 -22.23
N PRO A 179 -19.33 -8.45 -22.40
CA PRO A 179 -18.10 -8.56 -21.63
C PRO A 179 -18.37 -8.60 -20.13
N ILE A 180 -17.60 -9.41 -19.40
CA ILE A 180 -17.73 -9.52 -17.94
C ILE A 180 -16.72 -8.63 -17.21
N PRO A 181 -16.94 -8.27 -15.94
CA PRO A 181 -15.91 -7.63 -15.12
C PRO A 181 -14.65 -8.50 -15.04
N ALA A 182 -13.51 -7.94 -15.42
CA ALA A 182 -12.24 -8.64 -15.55
C ALA A 182 -11.74 -9.27 -14.24
N ILE A 183 -12.10 -8.66 -13.10
CA ILE A 183 -11.79 -9.18 -11.77
C ILE A 183 -12.34 -10.60 -11.55
N ILE A 184 -13.47 -10.94 -12.16
CA ILE A 184 -14.07 -12.28 -12.05
C ILE A 184 -13.16 -13.30 -12.74
N THR A 185 -12.78 -13.05 -14.00
CA THR A 185 -11.86 -13.93 -14.74
C THR A 185 -10.53 -14.03 -14.02
N SER A 186 -9.98 -12.89 -13.57
CA SER A 186 -8.69 -12.80 -12.88
C SER A 186 -8.65 -13.68 -11.63
N VAL A 187 -9.59 -13.49 -10.70
CA VAL A 187 -9.68 -14.27 -9.47
C VAL A 187 -9.90 -15.75 -9.77
N VAL A 188 -10.91 -16.08 -10.57
CA VAL A 188 -11.32 -17.48 -10.79
C VAL A 188 -10.20 -18.26 -11.48
N MET A 189 -9.67 -17.75 -12.58
CA MET A 189 -8.63 -18.45 -13.34
C MET A 189 -7.32 -18.52 -12.57
N TYR A 190 -6.92 -17.45 -11.86
CA TYR A 190 -5.71 -17.48 -11.06
C TYR A 190 -5.81 -18.52 -9.94
N THR A 191 -6.89 -18.53 -9.17
CA THR A 191 -7.06 -19.48 -8.07
C THR A 191 -7.12 -20.92 -8.58
N VAL A 192 -8.00 -21.22 -9.54
CA VAL A 192 -8.20 -22.60 -10.04
C VAL A 192 -6.92 -23.18 -10.63
N ASN A 193 -6.12 -22.36 -11.32
CA ASN A 193 -4.89 -22.85 -11.97
C ASN A 193 -3.69 -22.92 -11.02
N ASN A 194 -3.65 -22.15 -9.93
CA ASN A 194 -2.40 -21.98 -9.17
C ASN A 194 -2.51 -22.40 -7.71
N TYR A 195 -3.71 -22.59 -7.14
CA TYR A 195 -3.89 -22.88 -5.72
C TYR A 195 -3.05 -24.07 -5.23
N ASP A 196 -3.15 -25.24 -5.88
CA ASP A 196 -2.41 -26.43 -5.45
C ASP A 196 -0.89 -26.27 -5.58
N LEU A 197 -0.42 -25.59 -6.63
CA LEU A 197 1.01 -25.34 -6.84
C LEU A 197 1.57 -24.42 -5.75
N LEU A 198 0.83 -23.35 -5.42
CA LEU A 198 1.20 -22.41 -4.37
C LEU A 198 1.15 -23.08 -2.99
N LYS A 199 0.12 -23.89 -2.73
CA LYS A 199 0.00 -24.64 -1.46
C LYS A 199 1.11 -25.66 -1.26
N ARG A 200 1.44 -26.45 -2.28
CA ARG A 200 2.58 -27.40 -2.22
C ARG A 200 3.91 -26.70 -2.00
N ALA A 201 4.04 -25.45 -2.43
CA ALA A 201 5.22 -24.61 -2.19
C ALA A 201 5.22 -23.92 -0.80
N GLY A 202 4.25 -24.22 0.08
CA GLY A 202 4.16 -23.63 1.42
C GLY A 202 3.55 -22.22 1.46
N SER A 203 2.89 -21.79 0.37
CA SER A 203 2.28 -20.47 0.22
C SER A 203 0.76 -20.60 0.05
N GLY A 204 0.10 -19.59 -0.52
CA GLY A 204 -1.34 -19.54 -0.76
C GLY A 204 -1.69 -18.59 -1.91
N VAL A 205 -2.98 -18.39 -2.11
CA VAL A 205 -3.48 -17.46 -3.13
C VAL A 205 -3.87 -16.16 -2.45
N TYR A 206 -3.13 -15.10 -2.79
CA TYR A 206 -3.24 -13.79 -2.17
C TYR A 206 -3.48 -12.75 -3.25
N PHE A 207 -4.36 -11.79 -2.98
CA PHE A 207 -4.76 -10.77 -3.94
C PHE A 207 -4.41 -9.37 -3.45
N TYR A 208 -3.82 -8.56 -4.32
CA TYR A 208 -3.89 -7.10 -4.18
C TYR A 208 -5.17 -6.61 -4.86
N VAL A 209 -6.04 -5.92 -4.12
CA VAL A 209 -7.30 -5.40 -4.64
C VAL A 209 -7.19 -3.87 -4.79
N PRO A 210 -7.17 -3.35 -6.04
CA PRO A 210 -7.02 -1.92 -6.31
C PRO A 210 -8.33 -1.15 -6.23
N LYS A 211 -8.23 0.17 -6.11
CA LYS A 211 -9.27 1.17 -6.44
C LYS A 211 -10.68 0.91 -5.88
N THR A 212 -10.78 0.25 -4.72
CA THR A 212 -12.08 0.05 -4.04
C THR A 212 -12.50 1.35 -3.37
N GLN A 213 -13.68 1.86 -3.69
CA GLN A 213 -14.20 3.14 -3.22
C GLN A 213 -15.34 3.01 -2.21
N THR A 214 -16.13 1.93 -2.28
CA THR A 214 -17.38 1.81 -1.50
C THR A 214 -17.53 0.46 -0.79
N PRO A 215 -18.35 0.39 0.29
CA PRO A 215 -18.71 -0.87 0.93
C PRO A 215 -19.37 -1.88 -0.01
N ALA A 216 -20.16 -1.40 -0.99
CA ALA A 216 -20.81 -2.27 -1.97
C ALA A 216 -19.79 -2.96 -2.88
N GLU A 217 -18.75 -2.25 -3.32
CA GLU A 217 -17.64 -2.83 -4.08
C GLU A 217 -16.87 -3.85 -3.24
N ALA A 218 -16.55 -3.52 -1.99
CA ALA A 218 -15.92 -4.45 -1.05
C ALA A 218 -16.76 -5.72 -0.87
N LEU A 219 -18.09 -5.59 -0.75
CA LEU A 219 -19.01 -6.71 -0.61
C LEU A 219 -19.06 -7.59 -1.87
N VAL A 220 -18.98 -7.01 -3.07
CA VAL A 220 -18.88 -7.77 -4.32
C VAL A 220 -17.60 -8.61 -4.32
N VAL A 221 -16.46 -8.03 -3.95
CA VAL A 221 -15.18 -8.75 -3.86
C VAL A 221 -15.25 -9.86 -2.81
N GLU A 222 -15.80 -9.59 -1.62
CA GLU A 222 -15.93 -10.61 -0.58
C GLU A 222 -16.79 -11.78 -1.05
N LYS A 223 -17.95 -11.50 -1.66
CA LYS A 223 -18.85 -12.54 -2.18
C LYS A 223 -18.20 -13.35 -3.30
N LEU A 224 -17.43 -12.72 -4.19
CA LEU A 224 -16.69 -13.41 -5.23
C LEU A 224 -15.67 -14.40 -4.63
N LEU A 225 -14.86 -13.94 -3.68
CA LEU A 225 -13.85 -14.80 -3.05
C LEU A 225 -14.48 -15.93 -2.23
N ARG A 226 -15.57 -15.66 -1.51
CA ARG A 226 -16.32 -16.69 -0.79
C ARG A 226 -16.89 -17.75 -1.72
N LEU A 227 -17.46 -17.32 -2.86
CA LEU A 227 -17.97 -18.25 -3.86
C LEU A 227 -16.84 -19.14 -4.41
N VAL A 228 -15.66 -18.58 -4.69
CA VAL A 228 -14.51 -19.37 -5.15
C VAL A 228 -14.06 -20.36 -4.07
N GLU A 229 -13.96 -19.95 -2.81
CA GLU A 229 -13.65 -20.84 -1.69
C GLU A 229 -14.65 -21.99 -1.58
N ASP A 230 -15.96 -21.69 -1.60
CA ASP A 230 -17.02 -22.68 -1.46
C ASP A 230 -17.00 -23.70 -2.61
N ARG A 231 -16.78 -23.24 -3.85
CA ARG A 231 -16.71 -24.11 -5.04
C ARG A 231 -15.47 -24.99 -5.07
N LEU A 232 -14.38 -24.57 -4.41
CA LEU A 232 -13.14 -25.32 -4.31
C LEU A 232 -13.02 -26.11 -2.99
N GLY A 233 -14.02 -26.03 -2.10
CA GLY A 233 -13.98 -26.69 -0.79
C GLY A 233 -12.91 -26.11 0.15
N LEU A 234 -12.53 -24.85 -0.04
CA LEU A 234 -11.55 -24.16 0.81
C LEU A 234 -12.20 -23.66 2.09
N ARG A 235 -11.38 -23.47 3.13
CA ARG A 235 -11.83 -22.80 4.35
C ARG A 235 -12.17 -21.33 4.05
N ARG A 236 -13.14 -20.79 4.78
CA ARG A 236 -13.47 -19.37 4.70
C ARG A 236 -12.27 -18.52 5.11
N GLY A 237 -11.90 -17.55 4.27
CA GLY A 237 -10.77 -16.66 4.52
C GLY A 237 -9.40 -17.28 4.21
N GLU A 238 -9.36 -18.40 3.47
CA GLU A 238 -8.13 -19.04 2.98
C GLU A 238 -7.49 -18.20 1.86
N LEU A 239 -8.30 -17.57 1.00
CA LEU A 239 -7.81 -16.57 0.04
C LEU A 239 -7.64 -15.22 0.77
N LYS A 240 -6.45 -14.61 0.69
CA LYS A 240 -6.12 -13.38 1.44
C LYS A 240 -6.16 -12.11 0.58
N ILE A 241 -6.46 -10.97 1.20
CA ILE A 241 -6.49 -9.64 0.57
C ILE A 241 -5.39 -8.74 1.16
N ALA A 242 -4.63 -8.11 0.26
CA ALA A 242 -3.96 -6.85 0.46
C ALA A 242 -4.79 -5.75 -0.22
N MET A 243 -5.27 -4.77 0.54
CA MET A 243 -6.02 -3.63 0.00
C MET A 243 -5.04 -2.58 -0.51
N LEU A 244 -5.30 -1.98 -1.67
CA LEU A 244 -4.75 -0.65 -1.98
C LEU A 244 -5.73 0.40 -1.49
N TYR A 245 -5.40 1.07 -0.39
CA TYR A 245 -6.17 2.20 0.08
C TYR A 245 -5.77 3.44 -0.71
N GLU A 246 -6.09 3.48 -2.00
CA GLU A 246 -5.62 4.50 -2.94
C GLU A 246 -6.75 5.39 -3.49
N GLU A 247 -7.94 5.29 -2.90
CA GLU A 247 -9.10 6.09 -3.28
C GLU A 247 -9.57 6.91 -2.08
N ALA A 248 -9.66 8.22 -2.23
CA ALA A 248 -10.07 9.14 -1.15
C ALA A 248 -11.46 8.79 -0.61
N MET A 249 -12.37 8.40 -1.51
CA MET A 249 -13.72 7.95 -1.18
C MET A 249 -13.73 6.72 -0.26
N ALA A 250 -12.76 5.81 -0.42
CA ALA A 250 -12.64 4.62 0.43
C ALA A 250 -12.37 5.00 1.89
N GLY A 251 -11.63 6.08 2.14
CA GLY A 251 -11.26 6.51 3.48
C GLY A 251 -12.46 6.79 4.39
N ARG A 252 -13.56 7.29 3.82
CA ARG A 252 -14.83 7.54 4.51
C ARG A 252 -15.49 6.25 5.00
N TYR A 253 -15.23 5.15 4.29
CA TYR A 253 -15.81 3.84 4.53
C TYR A 253 -14.80 2.83 5.05
N LEU A 254 -13.56 3.24 5.37
CA LEU A 254 -12.47 2.32 5.68
C LEU A 254 -12.80 1.34 6.83
N PRO A 255 -13.46 1.76 7.94
CA PRO A 255 -13.91 0.81 8.97
C PRO A 255 -14.90 -0.23 8.44
N VAL A 256 -15.79 0.17 7.54
CA VAL A 256 -16.80 -0.71 6.94
C VAL A 256 -16.16 -1.66 5.94
N ILE A 257 -15.24 -1.19 5.10
CA ILE A 257 -14.50 -2.03 4.15
C ILE A 257 -13.68 -3.08 4.90
N PHE A 258 -12.97 -2.68 5.96
CA PHE A 258 -12.21 -3.61 6.80
C PHE A 258 -13.12 -4.62 7.50
N TRP A 259 -14.29 -4.18 7.98
CA TRP A 259 -15.28 -5.09 8.56
C TRP A 259 -15.82 -6.09 7.54
N ILE A 260 -16.07 -5.68 6.29
CA ILE A 260 -16.52 -6.58 5.22
C ILE A 260 -15.44 -7.61 4.87
N TRP A 261 -14.18 -7.19 4.74
CA TRP A 261 -13.04 -8.06 4.41
C TRP A 261 -12.36 -8.70 5.62
N ARG A 262 -12.97 -8.64 6.80
CA ARG A 262 -12.34 -9.01 8.08
C ARG A 262 -11.80 -10.44 8.11
N GLU A 263 -12.35 -11.35 7.32
CA GLU A 263 -11.90 -12.75 7.30
C GLU A 263 -10.56 -12.96 6.59
N ARG A 264 -10.14 -12.00 5.76
CA ARG A 264 -9.05 -12.18 4.80
C ARG A 264 -8.13 -10.98 4.59
N LEU A 265 -8.49 -9.79 5.04
CA LEU A 265 -7.65 -8.60 4.91
C LEU A 265 -6.41 -8.71 5.81
N VAL A 266 -5.23 -8.68 5.19
CA VAL A 266 -3.94 -8.81 5.89
C VAL A 266 -3.06 -7.57 5.75
N LYS A 267 -3.26 -6.77 4.70
CA LYS A 267 -2.45 -5.60 4.38
C LYS A 267 -3.34 -4.47 3.86
N SER A 268 -2.95 -3.23 4.13
CA SER A 268 -3.53 -2.05 3.49
C SER A 268 -2.42 -1.10 3.06
N ASN A 269 -2.29 -0.87 1.76
CA ASN A 269 -1.22 -0.10 1.14
C ASN A 269 -1.61 1.38 0.96
N ASN A 270 -0.67 2.29 1.20
CA ASN A 270 -0.81 3.69 0.88
C ASN A 270 -0.25 4.03 -0.53
N GLY A 271 -1.10 4.40 -1.48
CA GLY A 271 -0.72 4.94 -2.80
C GLY A 271 -0.65 6.46 -2.82
N ARG A 272 0.33 7.05 -3.52
CA ARG A 272 0.41 8.52 -3.70
C ARG A 272 -0.44 9.01 -4.86
N TRP A 273 -0.19 8.47 -6.06
CA TRP A 273 -0.73 9.04 -7.30
C TRP A 273 -2.23 8.82 -7.46
N ASP A 274 -2.71 7.59 -7.29
CA ASP A 274 -4.15 7.30 -7.34
C ASP A 274 -4.92 8.03 -6.24
N TYR A 275 -4.37 8.12 -5.03
CA TYR A 275 -5.03 8.85 -3.93
C TYR A 275 -5.14 10.34 -4.22
N LEU A 276 -4.07 10.97 -4.74
CA LEU A 276 -4.12 12.36 -5.18
C LEU A 276 -5.06 12.56 -6.37
N GLY A 277 -5.09 11.63 -7.32
CA GLY A 277 -6.05 11.64 -8.43
C GLY A 277 -7.50 11.60 -7.94
N SER A 278 -7.78 10.70 -6.99
CA SER A 278 -9.08 10.57 -6.33
C SER A 278 -9.49 11.83 -5.57
N LEU A 279 -8.54 12.49 -4.90
CA LEU A 279 -8.76 13.79 -4.25
C LEU A 279 -9.04 14.92 -5.26
N ILE A 280 -8.31 14.98 -6.37
CA ILE A 280 -8.55 15.96 -7.44
C ILE A 280 -9.94 15.74 -8.04
N GLU A 281 -10.32 14.49 -8.32
CA GLU A 281 -11.67 14.15 -8.77
C GLU A 281 -12.73 14.54 -7.74
N MET A 282 -12.42 14.34 -6.45
CA MET A 282 -13.32 14.70 -5.37
C MET A 282 -13.65 16.19 -5.39
N TRP A 283 -12.64 17.03 -5.60
CA TRP A 283 -12.75 18.50 -5.54
C TRP A 283 -12.90 19.20 -6.90
N LYS A 284 -13.07 18.45 -8.00
CA LYS A 284 -13.00 18.97 -9.38
C LYS A 284 -13.87 20.21 -9.67
N ASP A 285 -14.98 20.39 -8.97
CA ASP A 285 -15.93 21.49 -9.18
C ASP A 285 -15.75 22.63 -8.15
N GLU A 286 -14.92 22.46 -7.12
CA GLU A 286 -14.82 23.36 -5.95
C GLU A 286 -13.40 23.85 -5.63
N ALA A 287 -12.35 23.12 -6.05
CA ALA A 287 -10.96 23.52 -5.80
C ALA A 287 -10.01 23.11 -6.92
N VAL A 288 -8.93 23.86 -7.06
CA VAL A 288 -7.80 23.55 -7.95
C VAL A 288 -6.61 23.14 -7.09
N TYR A 289 -6.00 22.01 -7.42
CA TYR A 289 -4.82 21.51 -6.71
C TYR A 289 -3.53 22.17 -7.27
N PRO A 290 -2.53 22.46 -6.42
CA PRO A 290 -1.19 22.81 -6.88
C PRO A 290 -0.51 21.60 -7.56
N ASP A 291 0.69 21.81 -8.12
CA ASP A 291 1.45 20.75 -8.79
C ASP A 291 1.51 19.46 -7.93
N PRO A 292 0.93 18.34 -8.38
CA PRO A 292 0.94 17.07 -7.64
C PRO A 292 2.35 16.57 -7.29
N GLN A 293 3.38 16.99 -8.04
CA GLN A 293 4.78 16.66 -7.76
C GLN A 293 5.26 17.26 -6.43
N ASN A 294 4.72 18.41 -6.03
CA ASN A 294 5.05 19.08 -4.77
C ASN A 294 4.26 18.52 -3.58
N ILE A 295 3.17 17.78 -3.82
CA ILE A 295 2.40 17.10 -2.78
C ILE A 295 3.01 15.72 -2.51
N THR A 296 4.10 15.70 -1.76
CA THR A 296 4.81 14.47 -1.39
C THR A 296 4.18 13.77 -0.18
N MET A 297 4.68 12.59 0.18
CA MET A 297 4.20 11.84 1.35
C MET A 297 4.51 12.52 2.71
N THR A 298 5.22 13.64 2.71
CA THR A 298 5.46 14.50 3.88
C THR A 298 4.43 15.63 4.02
N HIS A 299 3.59 15.87 3.00
CA HIS A 299 2.54 16.88 3.07
C HIS A 299 1.52 16.52 4.18
N PRO A 300 0.97 17.48 4.94
CA PRO A 300 0.06 17.20 6.07
C PRO A 300 -1.09 16.25 5.75
N ILE A 301 -1.74 16.39 4.58
CA ILE A 301 -2.82 15.49 4.13
C ILE A 301 -2.33 14.05 3.93
N MET A 302 -1.12 13.87 3.39
CA MET A 302 -0.52 12.55 3.15
C MET A 302 -0.01 11.92 4.45
N MET A 303 0.44 12.74 5.41
CA MET A 303 0.79 12.28 6.75
C MET A 303 -0.44 11.80 7.52
N ALA A 304 -1.56 12.52 7.45
CA ALA A 304 -2.83 12.09 8.04
C ALA A 304 -3.34 10.79 7.39
N TYR A 305 -3.28 10.70 6.06
CA TYR A 305 -3.63 9.51 5.29
C TYR A 305 -2.84 8.26 5.73
N GLN A 306 -1.52 8.36 5.92
CA GLN A 306 -0.69 7.25 6.38
C GLN A 306 -0.98 6.88 7.84
N ARG A 307 -1.14 7.88 8.73
CA ARG A 307 -1.48 7.65 10.14
C ARG A 307 -2.85 7.00 10.30
N TYR A 308 -3.84 7.44 9.53
CA TYR A 308 -5.18 6.85 9.53
C TYR A 308 -5.12 5.39 9.09
N ASN A 309 -4.43 5.07 7.99
CA ASN A 309 -4.26 3.70 7.54
C ASN A 309 -3.55 2.83 8.60
N ALA A 310 -2.48 3.34 9.22
CA ALA A 310 -1.75 2.63 10.26
C ALA A 310 -2.60 2.35 11.51
N LEU A 311 -3.35 3.36 11.98
CA LEU A 311 -4.23 3.22 13.13
C LEU A 311 -5.35 2.22 12.84
N MET A 312 -5.95 2.27 11.65
CA MET A 312 -6.99 1.31 11.24
C MET A 312 -6.45 -0.13 11.17
N CYS A 313 -5.27 -0.34 10.57
CA CYS A 313 -4.60 -1.64 10.55
C CYS A 313 -4.28 -2.15 11.96
N LEU A 314 -3.83 -1.27 12.86
CA LEU A 314 -3.57 -1.62 14.25
C LEU A 314 -4.85 -2.02 14.98
N MET A 315 -5.87 -1.17 14.95
CA MET A 315 -7.13 -1.39 15.66
C MET A 315 -7.85 -2.66 15.17
N ALA A 316 -7.88 -2.89 13.86
CA ALA A 316 -8.57 -4.03 13.28
C ALA A 316 -7.71 -5.31 13.35
N GLY A 317 -6.39 -5.19 13.16
CA GLY A 317 -5.46 -6.31 13.09
C GLY A 317 -5.07 -6.92 14.43
N LEU A 318 -5.34 -6.23 15.55
CA LEU A 318 -5.14 -6.78 16.89
C LEU A 318 -6.05 -8.00 17.11
N GLY A 319 -5.44 -9.18 17.17
CA GLY A 319 -6.10 -10.44 17.49
C GLY A 319 -6.52 -10.50 18.95
N LYS A 320 -7.36 -11.49 19.28
CA LYS A 320 -7.89 -11.70 20.64
C LYS A 320 -6.80 -11.89 21.69
N ASN A 321 -5.67 -12.49 21.29
CA ASN A 321 -4.51 -12.74 22.15
C ASN A 321 -3.49 -11.60 22.13
N GLY A 322 -3.82 -10.46 21.50
CA GLY A 322 -2.94 -9.31 21.38
C GLY A 322 -1.93 -9.37 20.24
N GLU A 323 -1.83 -10.47 19.48
CA GLU A 323 -1.00 -10.55 18.28
C GLU A 323 -1.51 -9.62 17.17
N LEU A 324 -0.62 -9.11 16.33
CA LEU A 324 -1.01 -8.20 15.25
C LEU A 324 -0.96 -8.92 13.90
N ASN A 325 -2.14 -9.26 13.38
CA ASN A 325 -2.35 -10.09 12.18
C ASN A 325 -2.66 -9.27 10.92
N ALA A 326 -2.40 -7.97 10.94
CA ALA A 326 -2.48 -7.13 9.75
C ALA A 326 -1.51 -5.95 9.90
N GLY A 327 -1.16 -5.32 8.79
CA GLY A 327 -0.24 -4.18 8.83
C GLY A 327 -0.42 -3.25 7.65
N PRO A 328 -0.12 -1.96 7.83
CA PRO A 328 -0.05 -1.04 6.72
C PRO A 328 1.21 -1.31 5.88
N VAL A 329 1.12 -1.06 4.58
CA VAL A 329 2.24 -1.14 3.63
C VAL A 329 2.50 0.27 3.07
N GLY A 330 3.77 0.65 3.04
CA GLY A 330 4.20 1.95 2.51
C GLY A 330 4.04 2.07 1.01
N GLY A 331 4.16 3.30 0.50
CA GLY A 331 3.89 3.61 -0.89
C GLY A 331 5.05 3.34 -1.83
N MET A 332 4.81 3.57 -3.12
CA MET A 332 5.82 3.39 -4.16
C MET A 332 6.87 4.50 -4.14
N ALA A 333 8.16 4.13 -4.14
CA ALA A 333 9.23 5.01 -4.60
C ALA A 333 9.47 4.70 -6.09
N ALA A 334 8.87 5.52 -6.97
CA ALA A 334 8.77 5.23 -8.41
C ALA A 334 9.97 5.71 -9.24
N VAL A 335 10.94 6.37 -8.63
CA VAL A 335 12.09 6.93 -9.36
C VAL A 335 12.97 5.78 -9.85
N MET A 336 12.98 5.57 -11.16
CA MET A 336 13.86 4.60 -11.80
C MET A 336 15.31 5.09 -11.83
N LEU A 337 16.26 4.17 -11.69
CA LEU A 337 17.67 4.48 -11.91
C LEU A 337 17.97 4.56 -13.41
N TYR A 338 18.79 5.53 -13.79
CA TYR A 338 19.32 5.62 -15.14
C TYR A 338 20.49 4.66 -15.31
N ARG A 339 20.59 4.05 -16.50
CA ARG A 339 21.68 3.13 -16.83
C ARG A 339 23.00 3.90 -16.90
N GLN A 340 24.10 3.21 -16.59
CA GLN A 340 25.43 3.75 -16.82
C GLN A 340 25.65 3.99 -18.32
N GLY A 341 26.30 5.10 -18.66
CA GLY A 341 26.54 5.48 -20.05
C GLY A 341 25.28 5.92 -20.80
N ASP A 342 24.23 6.33 -20.08
CA ASP A 342 23.08 7.01 -20.67
C ASP A 342 23.56 8.24 -21.48
N PRO A 343 23.12 8.43 -22.74
CA PRO A 343 23.66 9.47 -23.61
C PRO A 343 23.43 10.91 -23.10
N TYR A 344 22.53 11.09 -22.13
CA TYR A 344 22.25 12.37 -21.51
C TYR A 344 22.93 12.55 -20.15
N GLY A 345 23.79 11.60 -19.72
CA GLY A 345 24.51 11.66 -18.46
C GLY A 345 23.61 11.66 -17.23
N ARG A 346 22.40 11.07 -17.32
CA ARG A 346 21.37 11.15 -16.28
C ARG A 346 21.65 10.26 -15.08
N GLU A 347 22.58 9.31 -15.17
CA GLU A 347 23.04 8.49 -14.04
C GLU A 347 23.56 9.32 -12.86
N ARG A 348 23.97 10.57 -13.09
CA ARG A 348 24.31 11.53 -12.03
C ARG A 348 23.18 11.76 -11.02
N TYR A 349 21.92 11.52 -11.40
CA TYR A 349 20.77 11.65 -10.51
C TYR A 349 20.53 10.41 -9.64
N ASN A 350 21.19 9.28 -9.92
CA ASN A 350 20.98 8.01 -9.21
C ASN A 350 21.31 8.13 -7.72
N ALA A 351 22.36 8.86 -7.35
CA ALA A 351 22.72 9.08 -5.95
C ALA A 351 21.60 9.78 -5.17
N ARG A 352 20.92 10.76 -5.78
CA ARG A 352 19.76 11.44 -5.18
C ARG A 352 18.56 10.50 -5.07
N ALA A 353 18.30 9.71 -6.10
CA ALA A 353 17.20 8.73 -6.10
C ALA A 353 17.39 7.68 -4.99
N LEU A 354 18.61 7.17 -4.81
CA LEU A 354 18.94 6.21 -3.76
C LEU A 354 18.81 6.81 -2.35
N ARG A 355 19.23 8.06 -2.15
CA ARG A 355 19.02 8.75 -0.86
C ARG A 355 17.53 8.98 -0.59
N GLY A 356 16.79 9.39 -1.63
CA GLY A 356 15.35 9.62 -1.55
C GLY A 356 14.57 8.40 -1.10
N ILE A 357 14.80 7.23 -1.72
CA ILE A 357 14.11 6.00 -1.30
C ILE A 357 14.44 5.64 0.16
N TRP A 358 15.70 5.76 0.59
CA TRP A 358 16.07 5.47 1.97
C TRP A 358 15.32 6.38 2.97
N LEU A 359 15.27 7.68 2.70
CA LEU A 359 14.55 8.65 3.54
C LEU A 359 13.05 8.35 3.58
N ASP A 360 12.45 8.06 2.43
CA ASP A 360 11.02 7.76 2.33
C ASP A 360 10.67 6.49 3.13
N LYS A 361 11.47 5.43 3.00
CA LYS A 361 11.22 4.18 3.73
C LYS A 361 11.50 4.31 5.22
N LEU A 362 12.51 5.10 5.62
CA LEU A 362 12.72 5.44 7.03
C LEU A 362 11.53 6.25 7.59
N ARG A 363 11.04 7.23 6.86
CA ARG A 363 9.87 8.02 7.26
C ARG A 363 8.64 7.14 7.46
N GLU A 364 8.32 6.26 6.52
CA GLU A 364 7.22 5.29 6.64
C GLU A 364 7.39 4.43 7.90
N ARG A 365 8.60 3.91 8.10
CA ARG A 365 8.97 3.11 9.25
C ARG A 365 8.70 3.82 10.57
N LEU A 366 9.13 5.08 10.70
CA LEU A 366 8.94 5.88 11.92
C LEU A 366 7.49 6.28 12.15
N ILE A 367 6.71 6.56 11.08
CA ILE A 367 5.26 6.77 11.19
C ILE A 367 4.55 5.54 11.76
N GLY A 368 5.08 4.35 11.45
CA GLY A 368 4.55 3.07 11.93
C GLY A 368 4.85 2.75 13.39
N LEU A 369 5.68 3.53 14.07
CA LEU A 369 5.92 3.37 15.50
C LEU A 369 4.76 4.01 16.26
N ILE A 370 3.81 3.19 16.72
CA ILE A 370 2.67 3.64 17.51
C ILE A 370 2.83 3.14 18.94
N PHE A 371 2.94 4.04 19.90
CA PHE A 371 3.01 3.71 21.31
C PHE A 371 1.64 3.94 21.95
N VAL A 372 0.97 2.85 22.34
CA VAL A 372 -0.29 2.90 23.07
C VAL A 372 0.01 3.03 24.55
N ALA A 373 -0.13 4.24 25.09
CA ALA A 373 0.26 4.56 26.46
C ALA A 373 -0.85 4.19 27.46
N GLU A 374 -0.45 3.65 28.62
CA GLU A 374 -1.36 3.36 29.73
C GLU A 374 -1.63 4.60 30.60
N GLU A 375 -0.69 5.54 30.62
CA GLU A 375 -0.74 6.78 31.40
C GLU A 375 -0.40 7.97 30.49
N PRO A 376 -0.89 9.19 30.78
CA PRO A 376 -0.53 10.38 30.01
C PRO A 376 0.98 10.63 30.01
N ALA A 377 1.62 10.51 28.85
CA ALA A 377 3.04 10.78 28.67
C ALA A 377 3.23 11.74 27.49
N LYS A 378 4.12 12.72 27.66
CA LYS A 378 4.52 13.69 26.62
C LYS A 378 6.00 13.58 26.37
N GLY A 379 6.43 13.83 25.13
CA GLY A 379 7.84 13.76 24.75
C GLY A 379 8.43 12.35 24.85
N VAL A 380 7.62 11.31 24.67
CA VAL A 380 8.08 9.92 24.74
C VAL A 380 9.03 9.63 23.59
N THR A 381 10.25 9.22 23.90
CA THR A 381 11.20 8.74 22.90
C THR A 381 11.13 7.22 22.74
N LEU A 382 11.56 6.69 21.59
CA LEU A 382 11.69 5.25 21.37
C LEU A 382 12.62 4.62 22.43
N ARG A 383 13.66 5.35 22.84
CA ARG A 383 14.57 4.91 23.90
C ARG A 383 13.84 4.72 25.23
N ASP A 384 13.00 5.67 25.63
CA ASP A 384 12.24 5.57 26.89
C ASP A 384 11.31 4.36 26.90
N VAL A 385 10.70 4.05 25.75
CA VAL A 385 9.85 2.88 25.57
C VAL A 385 10.65 1.59 25.67
N LEU A 386 11.80 1.49 25.00
CA LEU A 386 12.65 0.30 25.01
C LEU A 386 13.32 0.06 26.38
N GLU A 387 13.61 1.12 27.13
CA GLU A 387 14.17 1.06 28.49
C GLU A 387 13.08 0.85 29.57
N GLY A 388 11.80 0.83 29.21
CA GLY A 388 10.69 0.63 30.15
C GLY A 388 10.42 1.81 31.09
N LYS A 389 10.87 3.02 30.73
CA LYS A 389 10.63 4.25 31.51
C LYS A 389 9.20 4.75 31.44
N VAL A 390 8.46 4.33 30.42
CA VAL A 390 7.04 4.64 30.21
C VAL A 390 6.23 3.35 30.11
N LYS A 391 5.00 3.35 30.63
CA LYS A 391 4.10 2.20 30.58
C LYS A 391 3.19 2.25 29.36
N GLY A 392 3.11 1.12 28.67
CA GLY A 392 2.29 0.97 27.47
C GLY A 392 2.88 -0.06 26.53
N ARG A 393 2.34 -0.10 25.31
CA ARG A 393 2.73 -1.06 24.28
C ARG A 393 3.14 -0.37 23.00
N LEU A 394 4.35 -0.67 22.53
CA LEU A 394 4.82 -0.25 21.22
C LEU A 394 4.36 -1.22 20.14
N PHE A 395 3.84 -0.67 19.06
CA PHE A 395 3.54 -1.36 17.81
C PHE A 395 4.48 -0.88 16.73
N ASP A 396 4.97 -1.84 15.96
CA ASP A 396 6.05 -1.65 15.01
C ASP A 396 5.55 -1.92 13.58
N LEU A 397 4.84 -0.94 13.02
CA LEU A 397 4.13 -1.05 11.74
C LEU A 397 5.01 -0.61 10.56
N PHE A 398 4.44 -0.60 9.34
CA PHE A 398 5.11 -0.23 8.09
C PHE A 398 6.46 -0.96 7.90
N ARG A 399 6.49 -2.25 8.21
CA ARG A 399 7.64 -3.15 7.95
C ARG A 399 7.79 -3.49 6.46
N GLN A 400 6.77 -3.19 5.64
CA GLN A 400 6.76 -3.41 4.20
C GLN A 400 6.43 -2.14 3.43
N SER A 401 6.96 -2.02 2.21
CA SER A 401 6.71 -0.87 1.32
C SER A 401 7.00 -1.22 -0.15
N TRP A 402 6.55 -0.40 -1.09
CA TRP A 402 6.65 -0.72 -2.52
C TRP A 402 7.93 -0.23 -3.20
N VAL A 403 8.35 -0.99 -4.22
CA VAL A 403 9.47 -0.67 -5.12
C VAL A 403 9.14 -1.04 -6.57
N ALA A 404 9.54 -0.19 -7.53
CA ALA A 404 9.23 -0.38 -8.94
C ALA A 404 10.36 -1.08 -9.73
N THR A 405 11.52 -1.28 -9.11
CA THR A 405 12.73 -1.77 -9.79
C THR A 405 13.43 -2.88 -9.01
N PRO A 406 13.98 -3.90 -9.70
CA PRO A 406 14.77 -4.96 -9.08
C PRO A 406 16.25 -4.57 -8.89
N GLU A 407 16.65 -3.34 -9.24
CA GLU A 407 18.04 -2.88 -9.12
C GLU A 407 18.55 -3.01 -7.68
N GLU A 408 19.64 -3.75 -7.50
CA GLU A 408 20.11 -4.20 -6.18
C GLU A 408 20.41 -3.04 -5.23
N SER A 409 21.06 -1.98 -5.73
CA SER A 409 21.36 -0.79 -4.93
C SER A 409 20.09 -0.07 -4.44
N TYR A 410 19.06 -0.02 -5.28
CA TYR A 410 17.79 0.63 -4.97
C TYR A 410 16.98 -0.20 -3.96
N VAL A 411 16.89 -1.50 -4.20
CA VAL A 411 16.25 -2.47 -3.29
C VAL A 411 16.94 -2.45 -1.93
N LYS A 412 18.27 -2.48 -1.90
CA LYS A 412 19.06 -2.40 -0.65
C LYS A 412 18.80 -1.10 0.12
N ALA A 413 18.81 0.04 -0.57
CA ALA A 413 18.57 1.35 0.04
C ALA A 413 17.18 1.43 0.69
N GLY A 414 16.13 0.94 0.02
CA GLY A 414 14.78 0.94 0.58
C GLY A 414 14.52 -0.14 1.63
N ALA A 415 15.16 -1.30 1.53
CA ALA A 415 14.94 -2.41 2.45
C ALA A 415 15.63 -2.22 3.81
N GLU A 416 16.74 -1.47 3.88
CA GLU A 416 17.52 -1.29 5.11
C GLU A 416 16.67 -0.74 6.28
N PRO A 417 15.96 0.40 6.17
CA PRO A 417 15.14 0.90 7.28
C PRO A 417 13.98 -0.03 7.66
N LEU A 418 13.43 -0.72 6.67
CA LEU A 418 12.28 -1.60 6.84
C LEU A 418 12.63 -2.89 7.58
N ARG A 419 13.87 -3.37 7.43
CA ARG A 419 14.37 -4.61 8.04
C ARG A 419 15.06 -4.38 9.39
N ALA A 420 15.61 -3.19 9.62
CA ALA A 420 16.28 -2.82 10.87
C ALA A 420 15.44 -3.13 12.12
N SER A 421 16.09 -3.64 13.16
CA SER A 421 15.50 -3.80 14.49
C SER A 421 15.22 -2.44 15.14
N LEU A 422 14.34 -2.40 16.14
CA LEU A 422 14.03 -1.17 16.88
C LEU A 422 15.29 -0.55 17.53
N GLN A 423 16.24 -1.38 17.97
CA GLN A 423 17.50 -0.96 18.58
C GLN A 423 18.44 -0.27 17.57
N GLU A 424 18.35 -0.64 16.30
CA GLU A 424 19.22 -0.11 15.24
C GLU A 424 18.70 1.22 14.66
N LEU A 425 17.38 1.47 14.69
CA LEU A 425 16.77 2.65 14.06
C LEU A 425 17.39 3.97 14.54
N GLN A 426 17.59 4.12 15.86
CA GLN A 426 18.18 5.35 16.41
C GLN A 426 19.63 5.53 15.95
N ALA A 427 20.39 4.43 15.89
CA ALA A 427 21.76 4.46 15.41
C ALA A 427 21.82 4.85 13.93
N MET A 428 20.87 4.39 13.10
CA MET A 428 20.76 4.79 11.69
C MET A 428 20.56 6.31 11.53
N VAL A 429 19.63 6.89 12.29
CA VAL A 429 19.38 8.35 12.31
C VAL A 429 20.64 9.12 12.72
N ASN A 430 21.41 8.59 13.66
CA ASN A 430 22.59 9.22 14.26
C ASN A 430 23.92 8.90 13.59
N ARG A 431 23.93 8.16 12.47
CA ARG A 431 25.15 7.91 11.70
C ARG A 431 25.85 9.24 11.35
N PRO A 432 27.19 9.28 11.28
CA PRO A 432 27.90 10.45 10.77
C PRO A 432 27.39 10.82 9.38
N VAL A 433 27.30 12.12 9.11
CA VAL A 433 26.87 12.61 7.80
C VAL A 433 27.99 12.37 6.79
N LYS A 434 27.68 11.65 5.71
CA LYS A 434 28.59 11.33 4.62
C LYS A 434 28.04 11.88 3.30
N TYR A 435 28.94 12.24 2.40
CA TYR A 435 28.59 12.74 1.08
C TYR A 435 29.29 11.92 0.01
N VAL A 436 28.61 11.74 -1.12
CA VAL A 436 29.20 11.36 -2.39
C VAL A 436 29.25 12.60 -3.29
N GLU A 437 30.30 12.74 -4.07
CA GLU A 437 30.45 13.85 -5.00
C GLU A 437 30.08 13.40 -6.41
N VAL A 438 29.17 14.12 -7.05
CA VAL A 438 28.73 13.86 -8.43
C VAL A 438 28.69 15.19 -9.15
N ASP A 439 29.46 15.34 -10.23
CA ASP A 439 29.61 16.58 -11.00
C ASP A 439 29.94 17.81 -10.11
N GLY A 440 30.79 17.62 -9.09
CA GLY A 440 31.15 18.68 -8.12
C GLY A 440 30.05 19.01 -7.11
N VAL A 441 28.90 18.33 -7.15
CA VAL A 441 27.81 18.50 -6.19
C VAL A 441 27.89 17.43 -5.11
N LYS A 442 27.93 17.86 -3.84
CA LYS A 442 27.85 16.97 -2.68
C LYS A 442 26.43 16.49 -2.47
N ILE A 443 26.21 15.19 -2.59
CA ILE A 443 24.92 14.53 -2.36
C ILE A 443 25.07 13.64 -1.11
N PRO A 444 24.13 13.69 -0.15
CA PRO A 444 24.19 12.81 1.01
C PRO A 444 24.19 11.33 0.58
N ALA A 445 25.12 10.55 1.13
CA ALA A 445 25.22 9.14 0.82
C ALA A 445 24.03 8.35 1.40
N VAL A 446 23.71 7.19 0.82
CA VAL A 446 22.62 6.33 1.33
C VAL A 446 22.90 5.86 2.76
N ASP A 447 24.15 5.50 3.06
CA ASP A 447 24.61 5.05 4.38
C ASP A 447 24.91 6.21 5.35
N SER A 448 24.63 7.45 4.95
CA SER A 448 24.74 8.64 5.80
C SER A 448 23.62 8.68 6.84
N GLY A 449 23.89 9.25 8.02
CA GLY A 449 22.81 9.71 8.91
C GLY A 449 22.05 10.89 8.32
N LEU A 450 21.08 11.41 9.06
CA LEU A 450 20.32 12.59 8.62
C LEU A 450 21.21 13.83 8.61
N THR A 451 21.25 14.53 7.47
CA THR A 451 21.75 15.90 7.35
C THR A 451 20.91 16.85 8.19
N GLU A 452 21.42 18.05 8.43
CA GLU A 452 20.68 19.08 9.19
C GLU A 452 19.31 19.39 8.58
N GLN A 453 19.21 19.53 7.26
CA GLN A 453 17.94 19.81 6.57
C GLN A 453 16.95 18.64 6.70
N GLU A 454 17.44 17.40 6.59
CA GLU A 454 16.62 16.20 6.76
C GLU A 454 16.18 16.03 8.22
N ARG A 455 17.03 16.36 9.21
CA ARG A 455 16.65 16.39 10.63
C ARG A 455 15.53 17.38 10.89
N GLN A 456 15.66 18.61 10.41
CA GLN A 456 14.62 19.63 10.55
C GLN A 456 13.31 19.19 9.90
N LEU A 457 13.36 18.49 8.76
CA LEU A 457 12.17 17.90 8.16
C LEU A 457 11.54 16.85 9.08
N PHE A 458 12.32 15.89 9.58
CA PHE A 458 11.81 14.83 10.46
C PHE A 458 11.27 15.37 11.79
N GLN A 459 11.87 16.43 12.32
CA GLN A 459 11.38 17.18 13.48
C GLN A 459 10.02 17.83 13.21
N ARG A 460 9.87 18.54 12.08
CA ARG A 460 8.58 19.14 11.69
C ARG A 460 7.48 18.10 11.49
N LEU A 461 7.84 16.89 11.06
CA LEU A 461 6.91 15.76 10.92
C LEU A 461 6.58 15.07 12.26
N GLY A 462 7.29 15.41 13.34
CA GLY A 462 7.15 14.83 14.67
C GLY A 462 7.68 13.40 14.76
N LEU A 463 8.66 13.03 13.91
CA LEU A 463 9.27 11.69 13.88
C LEU A 463 10.51 11.60 14.76
N ILE A 464 11.15 12.73 15.02
CA ILE A 464 12.25 12.88 15.96
C ILE A 464 12.06 14.18 16.76
N ASP A 465 12.65 14.27 17.95
CA ASP A 465 12.66 15.47 18.78
C ASP A 465 13.80 16.46 18.41
N GLY A 466 13.92 17.54 19.18
CA GLY A 466 14.96 18.57 19.00
C GLY A 466 16.40 18.05 19.13
N GLU A 467 16.60 16.95 19.85
CA GLU A 467 17.90 16.30 20.05
C GLU A 467 18.17 15.19 19.01
N GLY A 468 17.17 14.87 18.19
CA GLY A 468 17.24 13.83 17.16
C GLY A 468 16.86 12.43 17.66
N ASN A 469 16.25 12.31 18.84
CA ASN A 469 15.72 11.04 19.33
C ASN A 469 14.39 10.74 18.62
N ILE A 470 14.20 9.49 18.19
CA ILE A 470 12.96 9.03 17.54
C ILE A 470 11.79 9.15 18.52
N THR A 471 10.68 9.70 18.04
CA THR A 471 9.45 9.89 18.82
C THR A 471 8.30 9.08 18.22
N PRO A 472 7.93 7.92 18.83
CA PRO A 472 6.76 7.17 18.42
C PRO A 472 5.47 8.02 18.51
N TRP A 473 4.50 7.73 17.66
CA TRP A 473 3.17 8.34 17.77
C TRP A 473 2.46 7.81 19.02
N VAL A 474 2.33 8.67 20.03
CA VAL A 474 1.66 8.33 21.30
C VAL A 474 0.15 8.38 21.11
N VAL A 475 -0.51 7.25 21.30
CA VAL A 475 -1.97 7.10 21.27
C VAL A 475 -2.42 6.69 22.66
N ARG A 476 -3.42 7.37 23.22
CA ARG A 476 -4.02 7.00 24.52
C ARG A 476 -5.43 6.45 24.31
N PRO A 477 -5.88 5.46 25.11
CA PRO A 477 -7.25 4.93 25.03
C PRO A 477 -8.34 6.01 25.05
N ASP A 478 -8.21 7.04 25.89
CA ASP A 478 -9.19 8.13 26.03
C ASP A 478 -9.34 8.98 24.77
N MET A 479 -8.35 8.96 23.87
CA MET A 479 -8.38 9.71 22.62
C MET A 479 -9.36 9.15 21.59
N LEU A 480 -9.77 7.88 21.72
CA LEU A 480 -10.55 7.16 20.69
C LEU A 480 -11.52 6.12 21.25
N ASP A 481 -11.84 6.19 22.55
CA ASP A 481 -12.74 5.26 23.24
C ASP A 481 -14.23 5.31 22.80
N THR A 482 -14.57 6.24 21.91
CA THR A 482 -15.89 6.42 21.31
C THR A 482 -15.76 6.75 19.81
N PRO A 483 -16.77 6.40 18.98
CA PRO A 483 -16.76 6.69 17.54
C PRO A 483 -16.55 8.17 17.21
N GLU A 484 -17.14 9.08 17.99
CA GLU A 484 -16.98 10.53 17.83
C GLU A 484 -15.54 10.98 18.02
N LYS A 485 -14.87 10.48 19.06
CA LYS A 485 -13.48 10.85 19.31
C LYS A 485 -12.54 10.30 18.25
N LEU A 486 -12.76 9.07 17.76
CA LEU A 486 -11.95 8.52 16.68
C LEU A 486 -11.95 9.43 15.44
N LEU A 487 -13.11 9.99 15.06
CA LEU A 487 -13.21 10.85 13.87
C LEU A 487 -12.93 12.34 14.16
N GLY A 488 -13.17 12.80 15.38
CA GLY A 488 -13.17 14.22 15.73
C GLY A 488 -12.01 14.71 16.59
N ASN A 489 -11.15 13.83 17.11
CA ASN A 489 -10.12 14.24 18.08
C ASN A 489 -8.93 14.95 17.42
N PRO A 490 -8.69 16.25 17.72
CA PRO A 490 -7.58 17.00 17.14
C PRO A 490 -6.19 16.55 17.60
N GLU A 491 -6.05 15.89 18.75
CA GLU A 491 -4.76 15.32 19.18
C GLU A 491 -4.33 14.16 18.26
N LEU A 492 -5.27 13.40 17.70
CA LEU A 492 -4.97 12.32 16.75
C LEU A 492 -4.67 12.85 15.35
N TRP A 493 -5.39 13.89 14.92
CA TRP A 493 -5.40 14.33 13.52
C TRP A 493 -4.72 15.68 13.27
N GLY A 494 -3.76 16.03 14.14
CA GLY A 494 -2.88 17.18 13.92
C GLY A 494 -3.59 18.54 14.00
N GLY A 495 -4.46 18.71 14.99
CA GLY A 495 -5.19 19.95 15.25
C GLY A 495 -6.49 20.11 14.48
N ARG A 496 -6.96 19.08 13.77
CA ARG A 496 -8.18 19.08 12.95
C ARG A 496 -9.04 17.86 13.25
N ASP A 497 -10.27 17.81 12.74
CA ASP A 497 -10.99 16.53 12.64
C ASP A 497 -10.41 15.68 11.50
N LEU A 498 -10.72 14.38 11.49
CA LEU A 498 -10.18 13.44 10.51
C LEU A 498 -10.58 13.80 9.08
N TRP A 499 -11.80 14.29 8.85
CA TRP A 499 -12.26 14.63 7.51
C TRP A 499 -11.41 15.77 6.94
N SER A 500 -11.25 16.84 7.71
CA SER A 500 -10.40 17.96 7.33
C SER A 500 -8.93 17.54 7.17
N ALA A 501 -8.45 16.63 8.00
CA ALA A 501 -7.09 16.11 7.89
C ALA A 501 -6.84 15.28 6.61
N LEU A 502 -7.84 14.53 6.14
CA LEU A 502 -7.71 13.64 4.98
C LEU A 502 -8.07 14.26 3.64
N TYR A 503 -8.95 15.26 3.62
CA TYR A 503 -9.64 15.68 2.40
C TYR A 503 -9.53 17.16 2.06
N GLU A 504 -9.17 18.05 3.00
CA GLU A 504 -9.05 19.47 2.65
C GLU A 504 -8.00 19.69 1.54
N PRO A 505 -8.34 20.47 0.50
CA PRO A 505 -7.46 20.65 -0.63
C PRO A 505 -6.15 21.31 -0.17
N PRO A 506 -4.99 20.79 -0.62
CA PRO A 506 -3.70 21.35 -0.27
C PRO A 506 -3.57 22.76 -0.85
N LYS A 507 -2.98 23.67 -0.07
CA LYS A 507 -2.64 25.02 -0.52
C LYS A 507 -1.28 24.98 -1.22
N GLY A 508 -1.14 25.73 -2.31
CA GLY A 508 0.12 25.89 -3.00
C GLY A 508 -0.03 26.77 -4.23
N ASP A 509 1.11 27.12 -4.85
CA ASP A 509 1.12 28.02 -6.00
C ASP A 509 0.68 27.29 -7.27
N ILE A 510 -0.29 27.90 -7.97
CA ILE A 510 -0.75 27.49 -9.29
C ILE A 510 -0.15 28.49 -10.29
N THR A 511 1.01 28.15 -10.83
CA THR A 511 1.73 29.00 -11.81
C THR A 511 1.64 28.41 -13.21
N ALA A 512 1.94 29.21 -14.23
CA ALA A 512 1.97 28.75 -15.61
C ALA A 512 3.01 27.62 -15.81
N GLU A 513 4.15 27.70 -15.14
CA GLU A 513 5.23 26.71 -15.18
C GLU A 513 4.77 25.37 -14.58
N HIS A 514 4.09 25.40 -13.43
CA HIS A 514 3.53 24.20 -12.81
C HIS A 514 2.45 23.55 -13.67
N ILE A 515 1.62 24.34 -14.34
CA ILE A 515 0.62 23.82 -15.29
C ILE A 515 1.31 23.17 -16.49
N GLN A 516 2.32 23.82 -17.09
CA GLN A 516 3.09 23.26 -18.20
C GLN A 516 3.79 21.96 -17.80
N HIS A 517 4.36 21.91 -16.60
CA HIS A 517 4.97 20.70 -16.06
C HIS A 517 3.94 19.58 -15.88
N ALA A 518 2.77 19.87 -15.33
CA ALA A 518 1.70 18.89 -15.19
C ALA A 518 1.25 18.32 -16.56
N PHE A 519 1.11 19.17 -17.59
CA PHE A 519 0.82 18.70 -18.96
C PHE A 519 1.94 17.84 -19.54
N TYR A 520 3.20 18.25 -19.35
CA TYR A 520 4.37 17.47 -19.77
C TYR A 520 4.38 16.09 -19.11
N MET A 521 4.09 16.02 -17.81
CA MET A 521 4.04 14.77 -17.07
C MET A 521 2.86 13.91 -17.51
N ALA A 522 1.67 14.47 -17.68
CA ALA A 522 0.51 13.73 -18.19
C ALA A 522 0.78 13.14 -19.59
N ALA A 523 1.41 13.93 -20.47
CA ALA A 523 1.82 13.45 -21.78
C ALA A 523 2.90 12.36 -21.65
N ASN A 524 3.98 12.58 -20.91
CA ASN A 524 5.06 11.60 -20.78
C ASN A 524 4.63 10.30 -20.12
N TYR A 525 3.87 10.34 -19.03
CA TYR A 525 3.37 9.12 -18.38
C TYR A 525 2.34 8.42 -19.26
N GLY A 526 1.44 9.17 -19.90
CA GLY A 526 0.51 8.62 -20.88
C GLY A 526 1.24 7.95 -22.04
N PHE A 527 2.27 8.58 -22.60
CA PHE A 527 3.04 8.05 -23.74
C PHE A 527 4.02 6.93 -23.34
N GLN A 528 4.62 6.95 -22.15
CA GLN A 528 5.52 5.88 -21.69
C GLN A 528 4.76 4.60 -21.33
N LEU A 529 3.50 4.68 -20.89
CA LEU A 529 2.63 3.51 -20.67
C LEU A 529 1.97 3.01 -21.96
N LEU A 530 1.68 3.89 -22.92
CA LEU A 530 1.04 3.52 -24.19
C LEU A 530 2.02 3.03 -25.27
N ASN A 531 3.32 3.35 -25.17
CA ASN A 531 4.36 2.85 -26.06
C ASN A 531 5.35 1.94 -25.32
N GLY A 532 4.87 0.77 -24.91
CA GLY A 532 5.76 -0.36 -24.65
C GLY A 532 6.71 -0.63 -25.82
#